data_AF-A0A6A1TNF4-F1
#
_entry.id   AF-A0A6A1TNF4-F1
#
_cell.length_a   1.000
_cell.length_b   1.000
_cell.length_c   1.000
_cell.angle_alpha   90.00
_cell.angle_beta   90.00
_cell.angle_gamma   90.00
#
_symmetry.space_group_name_H-M   'P 1'
#
loop_
_entity.id
_entity.type
_entity.pdbx_description
1 polymer ?
#
loop_
_entity_poly.entity_id
_entity_poly.type
_entity_poly.pdbx_seq_one_letter_code
_entity_poly.pdbx_strand_id
1 'polypeptide(L)'
;MEFTAETLADFIEEKTREYWKKNETPFLLADVGPAITKAASPDFNYKALIAPLSLKQFVAGMSGKVKVVQHATHKAKVGVIPANEDFEFGDKVVFEVSMEPKENPTKSHSRSNKYIVLNFLQALASLDDSELDKVVIPASVLAKLLKEK
;
A
#
# COMPACT_ATOMS: atom_id res chain seq x y z
N MET A 1 -3.45 -15.80 16.55
CA MET A 1 -2.11 -15.21 16.34
C MET A 1 -2.24 -13.72 16.62
N GLU A 2 -1.44 -13.16 17.52
CA GLU A 2 -1.42 -11.71 17.70
C GLU A 2 -0.56 -11.09 16.60
N PHE A 3 -1.13 -10.15 15.86
CA PHE A 3 -0.43 -9.45 14.79
C PHE A 3 0.19 -8.15 15.35
N THR A 4 1.51 -8.10 15.34
CA THR A 4 2.32 -6.89 15.49
C THR A 4 2.85 -6.49 14.12
N ALA A 5 3.53 -5.34 14.01
CA ALA A 5 4.17 -4.97 12.74
C ALA A 5 5.21 -6.01 12.28
N GLU A 6 5.95 -6.61 13.22
CA GLU A 6 6.96 -7.63 12.93
C GLU A 6 6.33 -8.95 12.50
N THR A 7 5.33 -9.47 13.24
CA THR A 7 4.67 -10.73 12.87
C THR A 7 3.85 -10.60 11.59
N LEU A 8 3.36 -9.39 11.27
CA LEU A 8 2.76 -9.09 9.97
C LEU A 8 3.79 -9.14 8.84
N ALA A 9 4.98 -8.59 9.05
CA ALA A 9 6.06 -8.65 8.07
C ALA A 9 6.46 -10.11 7.79
N ASP A 10 6.63 -10.92 8.85
CA ASP A 10 6.98 -12.34 8.72
C ASP A 10 5.88 -13.14 8.02
N PHE A 11 4.61 -12.86 8.32
CA PHE A 11 3.47 -13.47 7.64
C PHE A 11 3.45 -13.15 6.14
N ILE A 12 3.69 -11.88 5.77
CA ILE A 12 3.77 -11.47 4.36
C ILE A 12 4.92 -12.17 3.66
N GLU A 13 6.07 -12.28 4.31
CA GLU A 13 7.26 -12.95 3.78
C GLU A 13 7.02 -14.44 3.53
N GLU A 14 6.43 -15.14 4.51
CA GLU A 14 6.07 -16.56 4.40
C GLU A 14 5.05 -16.78 3.28
N LYS A 15 3.96 -16.00 3.24
CA LYS A 15 2.93 -16.14 2.21
C LYS A 15 3.45 -15.82 0.81
N THR A 16 4.35 -14.85 0.70
CA THR A 16 5.02 -14.54 -0.57
C THR A 16 5.83 -15.73 -1.05
N ARG A 17 6.63 -16.35 -0.16
CA ARG A 17 7.41 -17.56 -0.51
C ARG A 17 6.54 -18.75 -0.90
N GLU A 18 5.48 -19.01 -0.15
CA GLU A 18 4.53 -20.08 -0.45
C GLU A 18 3.87 -19.88 -1.83
N TYR A 19 3.39 -18.67 -2.10
CA TYR A 19 2.72 -18.34 -3.35
C TYR A 19 3.68 -18.42 -4.54
N TRP A 20 4.91 -17.91 -4.35
CA TRP A 20 5.97 -17.98 -5.35
C TRP A 20 6.36 -19.43 -5.67
N LYS A 21 6.58 -20.26 -4.66
CA LYS A 21 6.94 -21.68 -4.85
C LYS A 21 5.85 -22.47 -5.59
N LYS A 22 4.58 -22.10 -5.41
CA LYS A 22 3.45 -22.81 -6.01
C LYS A 22 3.15 -22.39 -7.45
N ASN A 23 3.21 -21.09 -7.71
CA ASN A 23 2.70 -20.51 -8.96
C ASN A 23 3.79 -19.88 -9.82
N GLU A 24 4.99 -19.65 -9.28
CA GLU A 24 6.09 -18.88 -9.92
C GLU A 24 5.65 -17.49 -10.39
N THR A 25 4.62 -16.94 -9.75
CA THR A 25 4.05 -15.63 -10.05
C THR A 25 4.07 -14.73 -8.81
N PRO A 26 4.16 -13.40 -8.98
CA PRO A 26 4.13 -12.47 -7.87
C PRO A 26 2.87 -12.56 -7.04
N PHE A 27 3.02 -12.47 -5.71
CA PHE A 27 1.87 -12.37 -4.82
C PHE A 27 1.29 -10.97 -4.88
N LEU A 28 0.07 -10.81 -5.38
CA LEU A 28 -0.51 -9.48 -5.62
C LEU A 28 -0.83 -8.78 -4.31
N LEU A 29 -0.51 -7.49 -4.23
CA LEU A 29 -0.78 -6.64 -3.07
C LEU A 29 -2.29 -6.54 -2.76
N ALA A 30 -3.14 -6.73 -3.78
CA ALA A 30 -4.59 -6.81 -3.64
C ALA A 30 -5.03 -8.06 -2.85
N ASP A 31 -4.28 -9.15 -2.93
CA ASP A 31 -4.58 -10.42 -2.26
C ASP A 31 -3.94 -10.52 -0.87
N VAL A 32 -2.90 -9.72 -0.61
CA VAL A 32 -2.25 -9.62 0.72
C VAL A 32 -3.25 -9.20 1.79
N GLY A 33 -4.07 -8.17 1.54
CA GLY A 33 -5.06 -7.69 2.50
C GLY A 33 -6.07 -8.77 2.92
N PRO A 34 -6.78 -9.40 1.97
CA PRO A 34 -7.64 -10.55 2.24
C PRO A 34 -6.94 -11.71 2.93
N ALA A 35 -5.69 -12.02 2.57
CA ALA A 35 -4.92 -13.09 3.22
C ALA A 35 -4.65 -12.81 4.69
N ILE A 36 -4.33 -11.56 5.05
CA ILE A 36 -4.13 -11.13 6.44
C ILE A 36 -5.45 -11.25 7.23
N THR A 37 -6.54 -10.70 6.69
CA THR A 37 -7.86 -10.77 7.35
C THR A 37 -8.32 -12.22 7.54
N LYS A 38 -8.06 -13.10 6.56
CA LYS A 38 -8.37 -14.53 6.66
C LYS A 38 -7.55 -15.25 7.75
N ALA A 39 -6.28 -14.87 7.92
CA ALA A 39 -5.40 -15.48 8.93
C ALA A 39 -5.65 -14.94 10.35
N ALA A 40 -6.09 -13.70 10.48
CA ALA A 40 -6.35 -13.06 11.77
C ALA A 40 -7.79 -13.30 12.25
N SER A 41 -8.73 -12.56 11.67
CA SER A 41 -10.17 -12.54 11.95
C SER A 41 -10.84 -11.54 11.00
N PRO A 42 -12.15 -11.66 10.71
CA PRO A 42 -12.88 -10.75 9.82
C PRO A 42 -12.80 -9.27 10.22
N ASP A 43 -12.74 -9.01 11.53
CA ASP A 43 -12.73 -7.66 12.11
C ASP A 43 -11.30 -7.10 12.31
N PHE A 44 -10.28 -7.86 11.95
CA PHE A 44 -8.90 -7.46 12.16
C PHE A 44 -8.46 -6.38 11.15
N ASN A 45 -8.11 -5.19 11.68
CA ASN A 45 -7.68 -4.06 10.88
C ASN A 45 -6.16 -3.88 10.90
N TYR A 46 -5.47 -4.58 10.01
CA TYR A 46 -4.01 -4.44 9.85
C TYR A 46 -3.57 -3.02 9.49
N LYS A 47 -4.45 -2.19 8.90
CA LYS A 47 -4.12 -0.80 8.52
C LYS A 47 -3.84 0.07 9.74
N ALA A 48 -4.43 -0.25 10.89
CA ALA A 48 -4.15 0.45 12.14
C ALA A 48 -2.72 0.18 12.65
N LEU A 49 -2.18 -1.02 12.39
CA LEU A 49 -0.83 -1.40 12.82
C LEU A 49 0.27 -0.77 11.98
N ILE A 50 0.03 -0.63 10.67
CA ILE A 50 1.02 -0.07 9.74
C ILE A 50 0.86 1.44 9.53
N ALA A 51 -0.17 2.06 10.13
CA ALA A 51 -0.37 3.50 10.01
C ALA A 51 0.85 4.27 10.56
N PRO A 52 1.32 5.32 9.86
CA PRO A 52 0.69 6.02 8.73
C PRO A 52 1.02 5.46 7.34
N LEU A 53 1.76 4.35 7.25
CA LEU A 53 2.20 3.78 5.99
C LEU A 53 1.05 3.04 5.27
N SER A 54 1.06 3.10 3.95
CA SER A 54 0.27 2.19 3.11
C SER A 54 0.88 0.79 3.09
N LEU A 55 0.08 -0.23 2.79
CA LEU A 55 0.59 -1.60 2.66
C LEU A 55 1.73 -1.70 1.63
N LYS A 56 1.67 -0.93 0.54
CA LYS A 56 2.76 -0.85 -0.44
C LYS A 56 4.04 -0.28 0.18
N GLN A 57 3.93 0.82 0.94
CA GLN A 57 5.09 1.44 1.60
C GLN A 57 5.66 0.56 2.70
N PHE A 58 4.79 -0.11 3.47
CA PHE A 58 5.18 -1.05 4.51
C PHE A 58 6.00 -2.21 3.92
N VAL A 59 5.49 -2.85 2.86
CA VAL A 59 6.19 -3.94 2.17
C VAL A 59 7.48 -3.44 1.50
N ALA A 60 7.48 -2.24 0.92
CA ALA A 60 8.70 -1.64 0.36
C ALA A 60 9.77 -1.37 1.44
N GLY A 61 9.36 -1.15 2.70
CA GLY A 61 10.26 -1.00 3.85
C GLY A 61 10.90 -2.33 4.30
N MET A 62 10.39 -3.48 3.88
CA MET A 62 10.92 -4.82 4.23
C MET A 62 12.14 -5.20 3.37
N SER A 63 13.10 -4.28 3.28
CA SER A 63 14.31 -4.44 2.47
C SER A 63 15.06 -5.72 2.84
N GLY A 64 15.37 -6.56 1.84
CA GLY A 64 16.11 -7.82 2.03
C GLY A 64 15.26 -9.05 2.35
N LYS A 65 13.95 -8.89 2.65
CA LYS A 65 13.01 -10.02 2.84
C LYS A 65 12.16 -10.26 1.60
N VAL A 66 11.61 -9.18 1.05
CA VAL A 66 10.73 -9.21 -0.13
C VAL A 66 11.03 -8.03 -1.05
N LYS A 67 10.66 -8.16 -2.31
CA LYS A 67 10.79 -7.13 -3.35
C LYS A 67 9.41 -6.81 -3.93
N VAL A 68 9.17 -5.53 -4.16
CA VAL A 68 7.92 -5.06 -4.77
C VAL A 68 8.14 -4.91 -6.27
N VAL A 69 7.34 -5.59 -7.07
CA VAL A 69 7.33 -5.49 -8.53
C VAL A 69 6.05 -4.83 -8.99
N GLN A 70 6.14 -3.93 -9.95
CA GLN A 70 4.99 -3.19 -10.48
C GLN A 70 4.90 -3.40 -11.98
N HIS A 71 3.70 -3.67 -12.48
CA HIS A 71 3.46 -3.76 -13.90
C HIS A 71 3.68 -2.39 -14.57
N ALA A 72 4.39 -2.37 -15.70
CA ALA A 72 4.75 -1.13 -16.41
C ALA A 72 3.52 -0.27 -16.78
N THR A 73 2.53 -0.88 -17.44
CA THR A 73 1.31 -0.19 -17.89
C THR A 73 0.21 -0.10 -16.84
N HIS A 74 0.03 -1.14 -16.02
CA HIS A 74 -1.04 -1.21 -15.02
C HIS A 74 -0.51 -0.92 -13.61
N LYS A 75 -0.42 0.36 -13.25
CA LYS A 75 0.12 0.78 -11.94
C LYS A 75 -0.58 0.15 -10.72
N ALA A 76 -1.83 -0.31 -10.86
CA ALA A 76 -2.56 -1.02 -9.81
C ALA A 76 -2.14 -2.50 -9.64
N LYS A 77 -1.54 -3.10 -10.66
CA LYS A 77 -0.96 -4.46 -10.58
C LYS A 77 0.42 -4.36 -9.93
N VAL A 78 0.42 -4.44 -8.61
CA VAL A 78 1.62 -4.49 -7.78
C VAL A 78 1.71 -5.88 -7.17
N GLY A 79 2.84 -6.54 -7.39
CA GLY A 79 3.17 -7.84 -6.84
C GLY A 79 4.30 -7.75 -5.81
N VAL A 80 4.37 -8.76 -4.96
CA VAL A 80 5.42 -8.98 -3.98
C VAL A 80 6.09 -10.31 -4.34
N ILE A 81 7.42 -10.32 -4.38
CA ILE A 81 8.24 -11.49 -4.68
C ILE A 81 9.31 -11.66 -3.59
N PRO A 82 9.90 -12.86 -3.43
CA PRO A 82 11.05 -13.03 -2.53
C PRO A 82 12.22 -12.13 -2.95
N ALA A 83 13.02 -11.66 -1.99
CA ALA A 83 14.11 -10.71 -2.27
C ALA A 83 15.19 -11.22 -3.23
N ASN A 84 15.38 -12.55 -3.31
CA ASN A 84 16.40 -13.19 -4.15
C ASN A 84 15.92 -13.52 -5.56
N GLU A 85 14.67 -13.19 -5.90
CA GLU A 85 14.04 -13.51 -7.17
C GLU A 85 13.85 -12.26 -8.00
N ASP A 86 13.89 -12.42 -9.32
CA ASP A 86 13.60 -11.35 -10.28
C ASP A 86 12.39 -11.73 -11.12
N PHE A 87 11.43 -10.80 -11.21
CA PHE A 87 10.24 -10.96 -12.01
C PHE A 87 9.94 -9.69 -12.76
N GLU A 88 9.76 -9.82 -14.06
CA GLU A 88 9.22 -8.78 -14.90
C GLU A 88 7.85 -9.22 -15.42
N PHE A 89 6.85 -8.36 -15.28
CA PHE A 89 5.59 -8.56 -15.96
C PHE A 89 5.86 -8.45 -17.46
N GLY A 90 6.00 -9.59 -18.15
CA GLY A 90 6.19 -9.59 -19.58
C GLY A 90 4.99 -8.96 -20.29
N ASP A 91 5.24 -8.21 -21.37
CA ASP A 91 4.22 -7.65 -22.28
C ASP A 91 3.36 -8.71 -23.01
N LYS A 92 3.48 -9.99 -22.62
CA LYS A 92 2.61 -11.04 -23.10
C LYS A 92 1.23 -10.86 -22.49
N VAL A 93 0.37 -10.24 -23.30
CA VAL A 93 -1.08 -10.33 -23.23
C VAL A 93 -1.47 -11.81 -23.17
N VAL A 94 -1.57 -12.38 -21.98
CA VAL A 94 -2.24 -13.66 -21.76
C VAL A 94 -3.71 -13.31 -21.51
N PHE A 95 -4.52 -13.36 -22.57
CA PHE A 95 -5.97 -13.57 -22.45
C PHE A 95 -6.15 -14.87 -21.65
N GLU A 96 -6.84 -14.92 -20.51
CA GLU A 96 -8.28 -15.08 -20.29
C GLU A 96 -8.45 -14.97 -18.76
N VAL A 97 -9.45 -14.31 -18.18
CA VAL A 97 -10.85 -14.75 -18.13
C VAL A 97 -11.77 -13.53 -18.19
N SER A 98 -12.79 -13.65 -19.03
CA SER A 98 -13.96 -12.78 -19.10
C SER A 98 -14.53 -12.47 -17.72
N MET A 99 -14.51 -11.21 -17.33
CA MET A 99 -15.47 -10.68 -16.37
C MET A 99 -16.04 -9.41 -16.99
N GLU A 100 -17.34 -9.48 -17.25
CA GLU A 100 -18.20 -8.39 -17.68
C GLU A 100 -17.83 -7.08 -16.94
N PRO A 101 -17.96 -5.91 -17.59
CA PRO A 101 -17.73 -4.64 -16.94
C PRO A 101 -18.82 -4.42 -15.89
N LYS A 102 -18.60 -4.91 -14.67
CA LYS A 102 -19.27 -4.36 -13.51
C LYS A 102 -18.72 -2.97 -13.33
N GLU A 103 -19.50 -1.99 -13.77
CA GLU A 103 -19.49 -0.64 -13.21
C GLU A 103 -19.65 -0.76 -11.69
N ASN A 104 -18.54 -1.00 -11.01
CA ASN A 104 -18.49 -0.71 -9.59
C ASN A 104 -18.54 0.82 -9.50
N PRO A 105 -19.53 1.41 -8.82
CA PRO A 105 -19.46 2.83 -8.53
C PRO A 105 -18.14 3.01 -7.82
N THR A 106 -17.26 3.80 -8.42
CA THR A 106 -16.02 4.26 -7.80
C THR A 106 -16.44 4.88 -6.48
N LYS A 107 -16.37 4.09 -5.42
CA LYS A 107 -16.36 4.62 -4.06
C LYS A 107 -15.11 5.45 -4.05
N SER A 108 -15.28 6.74 -4.34
CA SER A 108 -14.37 7.80 -3.98
C SER A 108 -14.07 7.52 -2.52
N HIS A 109 -12.94 6.86 -2.28
CA HIS A 109 -12.32 6.87 -0.98
C HIS A 109 -11.97 8.33 -0.79
N SER A 110 -12.93 9.07 -0.19
CA SER A 110 -12.71 10.37 0.38
C SER A 110 -11.48 10.19 1.26
N ARG A 111 -10.31 10.57 0.74
CA ARG A 111 -9.07 10.51 1.50
C ARG A 111 -9.37 11.27 2.78
N SER A 112 -9.16 10.64 3.93
CA SER A 112 -9.45 11.29 5.20
C SER A 112 -8.75 12.64 5.24
N ASN A 113 -9.39 13.66 5.79
CA ASN A 113 -8.78 15.00 5.79
C ASN A 113 -7.41 15.00 6.48
N LYS A 114 -7.21 14.08 7.43
CA LYS A 114 -5.90 13.79 8.05
C LYS A 114 -4.82 13.40 7.03
N TYR A 115 -5.14 12.55 6.06
CA TYR A 115 -4.21 12.17 4.99
C TYR A 115 -3.86 13.37 4.10
N ILE A 116 -4.83 14.24 3.81
CA ILE A 116 -4.61 15.44 2.98
C ILE A 116 -3.66 16.41 3.69
N VAL A 117 -3.88 16.67 4.97
CA VAL A 117 -3.04 17.58 5.77
C VAL A 117 -1.61 17.06 5.91
N LEU A 118 -1.42 15.75 6.13
CA LEU A 118 -0.09 15.15 6.24
C LEU A 118 0.72 15.27 4.94
N ASN A 119 0.10 14.97 3.79
CA ASN A 119 0.80 15.13 2.50
C ASN A 119 1.13 16.59 2.20
N PHE A 120 0.26 17.52 2.61
CA PHE A 120 0.52 18.95 2.46
C PHE A 120 1.74 19.39 3.30
N LEU A 121 1.82 18.97 4.57
CA LEU A 121 2.99 19.26 5.41
C LEU A 121 4.27 18.62 4.87
N GLN A 122 4.17 17.41 4.31
CA GLN A 122 5.30 16.73 3.68
C GLN A 122 5.78 17.45 2.41
N ALA A 123 4.87 18.05 1.64
CA ALA A 123 5.22 18.89 0.50
C ALA A 123 5.93 20.18 0.94
N LEU A 124 5.48 20.82 2.03
CA LEU A 124 6.18 21.99 2.59
C LEU A 124 7.59 21.65 3.08
N ALA A 125 7.80 20.46 3.64
CA ALA A 125 9.12 20.00 4.07
C ALA A 125 10.11 19.76 2.92
N SER A 126 9.65 19.79 1.66
CA SER A 126 10.53 19.69 0.48
C SER A 126 11.03 21.03 -0.05
N LEU A 127 10.52 22.14 0.49
CA LEU A 127 10.98 23.48 0.17
C LEU A 127 12.29 23.79 0.91
N ASP A 128 13.10 24.68 0.34
CA ASP A 128 14.28 25.19 1.05
C ASP A 128 13.89 26.18 2.16
N ASP A 129 14.82 26.42 3.09
CA ASP A 129 14.57 27.27 4.26
C ASP A 129 14.12 28.69 3.88
N SER A 130 14.59 29.23 2.74
CA SER A 130 14.23 30.60 2.30
C SER A 130 12.84 30.66 1.68
N GLU A 131 12.35 29.56 1.11
CA GLU A 131 10.98 29.41 0.63
C GLU A 131 10.02 29.08 1.77
N LEU A 132 10.42 28.21 2.70
CA LEU A 132 9.61 27.82 3.85
C LEU A 132 9.31 28.99 4.79
N ASP A 133 10.27 29.90 4.99
CA ASP A 133 10.09 31.09 5.85
C ASP A 133 9.05 32.07 5.28
N LYS A 134 8.78 32.01 3.96
CA LYS A 134 7.73 32.80 3.30
C LYS A 134 6.35 32.17 3.46
N VAL A 135 6.27 30.90 3.88
CA VAL A 135 5.02 30.17 4.03
C VAL A 135 4.45 30.39 5.44
N VAL A 136 3.61 31.42 5.58
CA VAL A 136 2.90 31.70 6.83
C VAL A 136 1.49 31.12 6.78
N ILE A 137 1.25 30.05 7.54
CA ILE A 137 -0.05 29.37 7.60
C ILE A 137 -0.62 29.52 9.01
N PRO A 138 -1.78 30.20 9.17
CA PRO A 138 -2.45 30.25 10.45
C PRO A 138 -2.87 28.86 10.93
N ALA A 139 -2.53 28.51 12.17
CA ALA A 139 -2.84 27.19 12.75
C ALA A 139 -4.35 26.85 12.73
N SER A 140 -5.22 27.88 12.74
CA SER A 140 -6.67 27.72 12.61
C SER A 140 -7.10 27.09 11.29
N VAL A 141 -6.33 27.24 10.21
CA VAL A 141 -6.60 26.64 8.90
C VAL A 141 -6.34 25.13 8.96
N LEU A 142 -5.21 24.70 9.51
CA LEU A 142 -4.88 23.28 9.69
C LEU A 142 -5.90 22.59 10.60
N ALA A 143 -6.30 23.26 11.69
CA ALA A 143 -7.32 22.74 12.61
C ALA A 143 -8.69 22.59 11.93
N LYS A 144 -9.08 23.52 11.04
CA LYS A 144 -10.33 23.41 10.26
C LYS A 144 -10.29 22.27 9.27
N LEU A 145 -9.15 22.04 8.60
CA LEU A 145 -8.99 20.93 7.68
C LEU A 145 -9.09 19.59 8.40
N LEU A 146 -8.60 19.48 9.64
CA LEU A 146 -8.66 18.25 10.44
C LEU A 146 -10.03 17.97 11.07
N LYS A 147 -10.92 18.96 11.19
CA LYS A 147 -12.27 18.74 11.72
C LYS A 147 -13.11 18.02 10.67
N GLU A 148 -13.47 16.78 10.96
CA GLU A 148 -14.53 16.07 10.23
C GLU A 148 -15.87 16.80 10.51
N LYS A 149 -16.67 16.98 9.45
CA LYS A 149 -17.91 17.77 9.51
C LYS A 149 -19.01 17.00 10.23
#